data_AF-A0A6G3MLL6-F1
#
_entry.id   AF-A0A6G3MLL6-F1
#
_cell.length_a   1.000
_cell.length_b   1.000
_cell.length_c   1.000
_cell.angle_alpha   90.00
_cell.angle_beta   90.00
_cell.angle_gamma   90.00
#
_symmetry.space_group_name_H-M   'P 1'
#
loop_
_entity.id
_entity.type
_entity.pdbx_description
1 polymer ?
#
loop_
_entity_poly.entity_id
_entity_poly.type
_entity_poly.pdbx_seq_one_letter_code
_entity_poly.pdbx_strand_id
1 'polypeptide(L)'
;MRVQFARGKSDALTKLEGTYVPRERGSGVDNRIKSNAASKAAAVVKNLKAMDQPNQILFLQNLPEDTDINTLKLLFGQLPGFKELRTIPKRSDIAFVEYESESYSKSAKESLQGFKITPAHALKINYAKK
;
A
#
# COMPACT_ATOMS: atom_id res chain seq x y z
N MET A 1 38.46 9.42 35.90
CA MET A 1 37.47 9.24 34.82
C MET A 1 36.41 10.33 34.96
N ARG A 2 36.38 11.34 34.09
CA ARG A 2 35.42 12.46 34.15
C ARG A 2 34.35 12.25 33.07
N VAL A 3 33.13 11.91 33.49
CA VAL A 3 31.97 11.82 32.60
C VAL A 3 31.24 13.17 32.59
N GLN A 4 31.06 13.74 31.41
CA GLN A 4 30.31 14.98 31.22
C GLN A 4 28.83 14.65 31.03
N PHE A 5 27.96 15.27 31.84
CA PHE A 5 26.51 15.08 31.77
C PHE A 5 25.88 16.07 30.78
N ALA A 6 24.90 15.60 30.00
CA ALA A 6 24.11 16.46 29.12
C ALA A 6 23.25 17.42 29.97
N ARG A 7 23.43 18.74 29.78
CA ARG A 7 22.74 19.80 30.57
C ARG A 7 21.32 20.10 30.06
N GLY A 8 20.67 19.15 29.40
CA GLY A 8 19.33 19.34 28.82
C GLY A 8 18.63 18.00 28.53
N LYS A 9 17.30 18.00 28.59
CA LYS A 9 16.46 16.82 28.34
C LYS A 9 16.63 16.35 26.89
N SER A 10 16.85 15.05 26.70
CA SER A 10 16.98 14.45 25.37
C SER A 10 15.66 14.57 24.57
N ASP A 11 15.78 14.85 23.28
CA ASP A 11 14.66 14.99 22.31
C ASP A 11 13.62 13.86 22.35
N ALA A 12 14.02 12.65 22.78
CA ALA A 12 13.11 11.53 22.96
C ALA A 12 12.04 11.78 24.03
N LEU A 13 12.38 12.49 25.12
CA LEU A 13 11.42 12.87 26.16
C LEU A 13 10.49 13.99 25.67
N THR A 14 11.01 14.96 24.93
CA THR A 14 10.23 16.11 24.41
C THR A 14 9.20 15.67 23.35
N LYS A 15 9.51 14.61 22.59
CA LYS A 15 8.54 14.01 21.65
C LYS A 15 7.40 13.27 22.36
N LEU A 16 7.66 12.72 23.54
CA LEU A 16 6.67 11.97 24.32
C LEU A 16 5.76 12.93 25.13
N GLU A 17 6.31 14.06 25.58
CA GLU A 17 5.60 15.15 26.27
C GLU A 17 4.85 16.11 25.32
N GLY A 18 4.84 15.86 24.00
CA GLY A 18 4.01 16.59 23.04
C GLY A 18 4.38 18.07 22.78
N THR A 19 5.47 18.57 23.35
CA THR A 19 5.93 19.97 23.22
C THR A 19 7.04 20.16 22.18
N TYR A 20 7.31 19.14 21.36
CA TYR A 20 8.36 19.16 20.35
C TYR A 20 8.01 20.10 19.18
N VAL A 21 8.76 21.20 19.04
CA VAL A 21 8.68 22.12 17.90
C VAL A 21 9.75 21.74 16.87
N PRO A 22 9.38 21.23 15.68
CA PRO A 22 10.35 20.87 14.65
C PRO A 22 11.00 22.14 14.09
N ARG A 23 12.32 22.27 14.24
CA ARG A 23 13.09 23.34 13.59
C ARG A 23 13.42 22.96 12.15
N GLU A 24 12.99 23.81 11.21
CA GLU A 24 13.35 23.72 9.79
C GLU A 24 14.86 23.97 9.63
N ARG A 25 15.58 22.98 9.10
CA ARG A 25 17.03 23.05 8.91
C ARG A 25 17.36 23.89 7.67
N GLY A 26 17.79 25.12 7.91
CA GLY A 26 18.52 25.96 6.95
C GLY A 26 19.97 25.49 6.75
N SER A 27 20.34 25.38 5.48
CA SER A 27 21.66 25.25 4.83
C SER A 27 22.95 25.33 5.67
N GLY A 28 23.74 24.24 5.61
CA GLY A 28 25.18 24.21 5.92
C GLY A 28 25.89 23.20 5.01
N VAL A 29 26.72 23.71 4.10
CA VAL A 29 27.49 22.99 3.06
C VAL A 29 28.75 22.34 3.68
N ASP A 30 28.95 21.03 3.50
CA ASP A 30 30.06 20.41 2.76
C ASP A 30 30.38 18.96 3.19
N ASN A 31 30.63 18.12 2.17
CA ASN A 31 31.32 16.82 2.15
C ASN A 31 31.01 15.74 3.21
N ARG A 32 30.12 14.79 2.84
CA ARG A 32 30.35 13.34 3.05
C ARG A 32 29.78 12.50 1.91
N ILE A 33 30.67 12.01 1.07
CA ILE A 33 30.49 10.80 0.28
C ILE A 33 30.27 9.61 1.24
N LYS A 34 29.35 8.71 0.86
CA LYS A 34 28.87 7.47 1.53
C LYS A 34 27.63 7.61 2.42
N SER A 35 26.45 7.41 1.81
CA SER A 35 25.46 6.39 2.21
C SER A 35 24.15 6.58 1.42
N ASN A 36 24.16 6.19 0.14
CA ASN A 36 22.93 5.98 -0.62
C ASN A 36 22.24 4.70 -0.13
N ALA A 37 21.41 4.78 0.90
CA ALA A 37 20.53 3.66 1.28
C ALA A 37 19.25 4.02 2.07
N ALA A 38 19.04 5.24 2.57
CA ALA A 38 17.99 5.44 3.58
C ALA A 38 17.12 6.71 3.45
N SER A 39 17.10 7.38 2.30
CA SER A 39 16.40 8.68 2.17
C SER A 39 15.56 8.84 0.89
N LYS A 40 15.05 7.73 0.34
CA LYS A 40 13.92 7.75 -0.63
C LYS A 40 12.57 7.31 -0.04
N ALA A 41 12.46 7.16 1.27
CA ALA A 41 11.26 6.62 1.91
C ALA A 41 10.25 7.66 2.43
N ALA A 42 10.55 8.96 2.46
CA ALA A 42 9.70 9.95 3.14
C ALA A 42 8.92 10.92 2.22
N ALA A 43 9.31 11.09 0.96
CA ALA A 43 8.63 12.00 0.02
C ALA A 43 7.66 11.30 -0.95
N VAL A 44 7.76 9.97 -1.10
CA VAL A 44 6.84 9.15 -1.92
C VAL A 44 5.57 8.74 -1.14
N VAL A 45 5.48 9.05 0.15
CA VAL A 45 4.38 8.56 1.01
C VAL A 45 3.11 9.43 0.93
N LYS A 46 3.20 10.66 0.40
CA LYS A 46 2.04 11.57 0.32
C LYS A 46 1.17 11.35 -0.91
N ASN A 47 1.71 10.84 -2.02
CA ASN A 47 0.96 10.66 -3.28
C ASN A 47 0.41 9.24 -3.51
N LEU A 48 0.76 8.26 -2.68
CA LEU A 48 0.18 6.91 -2.75
C LEU A 48 -1.06 6.74 -1.86
N LYS A 49 -1.30 7.67 -0.93
CA LYS A 49 -2.33 7.52 0.10
C LYS A 49 -3.77 7.74 -0.40
N ALA A 50 -3.94 8.33 -1.59
CA ALA A 50 -5.25 8.53 -2.20
C ALA A 50 -5.72 7.36 -3.07
N MET A 51 -4.81 6.46 -3.49
CA MET A 51 -5.16 5.26 -4.25
C MET A 51 -5.42 4.03 -3.36
N ASP A 52 -5.07 4.12 -2.07
CA ASP A 52 -5.28 3.04 -1.09
C ASP A 52 -6.45 3.31 -0.13
N GLN A 53 -7.33 4.27 -0.47
CA GLN A 53 -8.50 4.52 0.36
C GLN A 53 -9.37 3.26 0.36
N PRO A 54 -9.66 2.68 1.55
CA PRO A 54 -10.40 1.43 1.63
C PRO A 54 -11.73 1.57 0.91
N ASN A 55 -11.96 0.66 -0.03
CA ASN A 55 -13.17 0.61 -0.83
C ASN A 55 -13.68 -0.83 -0.85
N GLN A 56 -14.99 -0.99 -0.94
CA GLN A 56 -15.64 -2.28 -1.08
C GLN A 56 -15.37 -2.92 -2.44
N ILE A 57 -15.00 -2.11 -3.45
CA ILE A 57 -14.67 -2.55 -4.81
C ILE A 57 -13.15 -2.63 -4.97
N LEU A 58 -12.70 -3.80 -5.41
CA LEU A 58 -11.32 -4.09 -5.80
C LEU A 58 -11.19 -4.05 -7.33
N PHE A 59 -10.06 -3.53 -7.77
CA PHE A 59 -9.65 -3.46 -9.15
C PHE A 59 -8.52 -4.46 -9.38
N LEU A 60 -8.78 -5.43 -10.25
CA LEU A 60 -7.86 -6.46 -10.68
C LEU A 60 -7.18 -6.03 -11.97
N GLN A 61 -5.87 -6.23 -12.04
CA GLN A 61 -5.02 -5.96 -13.19
C GLN A 61 -4.08 -7.14 -13.45
N ASN A 62 -3.52 -7.18 -14.65
CA ASN A 62 -2.59 -8.24 -15.09
C ASN A 62 -3.27 -9.62 -15.11
N LEU A 63 -4.54 -9.66 -15.54
CA LEU A 63 -5.27 -10.90 -15.76
C LEU A 63 -4.94 -11.46 -17.16
N PRO A 64 -4.75 -12.78 -17.29
CA PRO A 64 -4.68 -13.42 -18.60
C PRO A 64 -5.95 -13.17 -19.41
N GLU A 65 -5.84 -13.03 -20.73
CA GLU A 65 -6.99 -12.87 -21.64
C GLU A 65 -7.96 -14.05 -21.61
N ASP A 66 -7.45 -15.25 -21.31
CA ASP A 66 -8.19 -16.51 -21.15
C ASP A 66 -8.86 -16.63 -19.77
N THR A 67 -8.74 -15.63 -18.89
CA THR A 67 -9.30 -15.74 -17.54
C THR A 67 -10.82 -15.58 -17.54
N ASP A 68 -11.50 -16.70 -17.35
CA ASP A 68 -12.96 -16.72 -17.22
C ASP A 68 -13.48 -16.10 -15.93
N ILE A 69 -14.70 -15.54 -16.04
CA ILE A 69 -15.53 -15.07 -14.93
C ILE A 69 -15.71 -16.17 -13.88
N ASN A 70 -15.87 -17.42 -14.30
CA ASN A 70 -16.09 -18.55 -13.38
C ASN A 70 -14.87 -18.83 -12.51
N THR A 71 -13.67 -18.77 -13.08
CA THR A 71 -12.41 -18.95 -12.35
C THR A 71 -12.21 -17.86 -11.32
N LEU A 72 -12.46 -16.60 -11.70
CA LEU A 72 -12.38 -15.48 -10.76
C LEU A 72 -13.48 -15.55 -9.69
N LYS A 73 -14.71 -15.92 -10.04
CA LYS A 73 -15.78 -16.15 -9.06
C LYS A 73 -15.41 -17.22 -8.06
N LEU A 74 -14.77 -18.32 -8.48
CA LEU A 74 -14.31 -19.36 -7.57
C LEU A 74 -13.20 -18.83 -6.63
N LEU A 75 -12.23 -18.09 -7.19
CA LEU A 75 -11.11 -17.53 -6.43
C LEU A 75 -11.55 -16.43 -5.45
N PHE A 76 -12.49 -15.58 -5.80
CA PHE A 76 -12.96 -14.50 -4.92
C PHE A 76 -14.16 -14.91 -4.05
N GLY A 77 -14.92 -15.94 -4.47
CA GLY A 77 -16.04 -16.50 -3.72
C GLY A 77 -15.62 -17.38 -2.54
N GLN A 78 -14.36 -17.83 -2.47
CA GLN A 78 -13.81 -18.48 -1.27
C GLN A 78 -13.66 -17.51 -0.09
N LEU A 79 -13.71 -16.21 -0.36
CA LEU A 79 -13.58 -15.16 0.64
C LEU A 79 -14.99 -14.66 1.04
N PRO A 80 -15.23 -14.43 2.34
CA PRO A 80 -16.53 -13.97 2.80
C PRO A 80 -16.87 -12.58 2.24
N GLY A 81 -18.17 -12.36 2.00
CA GLY A 81 -18.69 -11.06 1.55
C GLY A 81 -18.53 -10.77 0.06
N PHE A 82 -18.22 -11.75 -0.79
CA PHE A 82 -18.23 -11.57 -2.25
C PHE A 82 -19.65 -11.20 -2.74
N LYS A 83 -19.78 -10.10 -3.49
CA LYS A 83 -21.06 -9.62 -4.05
C LYS A 83 -21.14 -9.86 -5.55
N GLU A 84 -20.32 -9.14 -6.31
CA GLU A 84 -20.38 -9.12 -7.77
C GLU A 84 -18.97 -9.11 -8.36
N LEU A 85 -18.82 -9.81 -9.48
CA LEU A 85 -17.65 -9.71 -10.32
C LEU A 85 -18.06 -9.14 -11.68
N ARG A 86 -17.44 -8.03 -12.06
CA ARG A 86 -17.66 -7.33 -13.32
C ARG A 86 -16.41 -7.37 -14.18
N THR A 87 -16.52 -8.03 -15.32
CA THR A 87 -15.52 -7.97 -16.39
C THR A 87 -15.91 -6.91 -17.41
N ILE A 88 -14.93 -6.38 -18.15
CA ILE A 88 -15.20 -5.39 -19.21
C ILE A 88 -15.07 -6.10 -20.56
N PRO A 89 -16.12 -6.12 -21.41
CA PRO A 89 -16.13 -6.87 -22.69
C PRO A 89 -15.21 -6.31 -23.80
N LYS A 90 -14.16 -5.57 -23.44
CA LYS A 90 -13.11 -5.06 -24.33
C LYS A 90 -11.72 -5.12 -23.70
N ARG A 91 -11.63 -5.50 -22.42
CA ARG A 91 -10.36 -5.60 -21.68
C ARG A 91 -10.45 -6.76 -20.69
N SER A 92 -9.99 -7.92 -21.11
CA SER A 92 -9.90 -9.12 -20.27
C SER A 92 -8.75 -9.05 -19.24
N ASP A 93 -7.78 -8.15 -19.44
CA ASP A 93 -6.69 -7.89 -18.49
C ASP A 93 -7.15 -7.30 -17.15
N ILE A 94 -8.36 -6.72 -17.12
CA ILE A 94 -8.89 -6.04 -15.96
C ILE A 94 -10.28 -6.54 -15.56
N ALA A 95 -10.52 -6.58 -14.27
CA ALA A 95 -11.82 -6.90 -13.71
C ALA A 95 -12.07 -6.12 -12.42
N PHE A 96 -13.33 -5.99 -12.05
CA PHE A 96 -13.76 -5.37 -10.80
C PHE A 96 -14.47 -6.41 -9.95
N VAL A 97 -14.12 -6.44 -8.67
CA VAL A 97 -14.75 -7.31 -7.68
C VAL A 97 -15.34 -6.45 -6.59
N GLU A 98 -16.64 -6.53 -6.40
CA GLU A 98 -17.32 -5.89 -5.28
C GLU A 98 -17.50 -6.88 -4.14
N TYR A 99 -17.18 -6.41 -2.93
CA TYR A 99 -17.50 -7.07 -1.69
C TYR A 99 -18.58 -6.27 -0.94
N GLU A 100 -19.18 -6.90 0.06
CA GLU A 100 -20.17 -6.28 0.94
C GLU A 100 -19.56 -5.23 1.89
N SER A 101 -18.30 -5.41 2.30
CA SER A 101 -17.62 -4.52 3.23
C SER A 101 -16.17 -4.30 2.82
N GLU A 102 -15.67 -3.09 3.05
CA GLU A 102 -14.26 -2.72 2.86
C GLU A 102 -13.28 -3.61 3.64
N SER A 103 -13.71 -4.14 4.79
CA SER A 103 -12.89 -5.04 5.62
C SER A 103 -12.64 -6.37 4.89
N TYR A 104 -13.67 -6.90 4.23
CA TYR A 104 -13.54 -8.12 3.42
C TYR A 104 -12.72 -7.85 2.15
N SER A 105 -12.93 -6.71 1.48
CA SER A 105 -12.12 -6.30 0.32
C SER A 105 -10.63 -6.18 0.66
N LYS A 106 -10.32 -5.61 1.83
CA LYS A 106 -8.94 -5.50 2.31
C LYS A 106 -8.31 -6.88 2.53
N SER A 107 -9.00 -7.75 3.25
CA SER A 107 -8.53 -9.13 3.48
C SER A 107 -8.33 -9.90 2.18
N ALA A 108 -9.27 -9.75 1.23
CA ALA A 108 -9.20 -10.33 -0.11
C ALA A 108 -7.98 -9.86 -0.90
N LYS A 109 -7.75 -8.54 -0.91
CA LYS A 109 -6.57 -7.93 -1.51
C LYS A 109 -5.30 -8.52 -0.90
N GLU A 110 -5.14 -8.51 0.42
CA GLU A 110 -3.93 -9.01 1.08
C GLU A 110 -3.68 -10.50 0.82
N SER A 111 -4.74 -11.30 0.74
CA SER A 111 -4.65 -12.76 0.54
C SER A 111 -4.33 -13.16 -0.90
N LEU A 112 -4.86 -12.41 -1.88
CA LEU A 112 -4.74 -12.74 -3.31
C LEU A 112 -3.75 -11.83 -4.06
N GLN A 113 -3.11 -10.87 -3.37
CA GLN A 113 -2.12 -9.99 -3.99
C GLN A 113 -0.91 -10.78 -4.48
N GLY A 114 -0.56 -10.60 -5.76
CA GLY A 114 0.56 -11.32 -6.37
C GLY A 114 0.28 -12.80 -6.65
N PHE A 115 -0.98 -13.25 -6.48
CA PHE A 115 -1.37 -14.61 -6.83
C PHE A 115 -1.12 -14.86 -8.31
N LYS A 116 -0.34 -15.88 -8.64
CA LYS A 116 -0.03 -16.21 -10.02
C LYS A 116 -1.16 -17.08 -10.59
N ILE A 117 -2.11 -16.46 -11.29
CA ILE A 117 -3.19 -17.17 -12.00
C ILE A 117 -2.57 -18.07 -13.07
N THR A 118 -1.60 -17.53 -13.80
CA THR A 118 -0.80 -18.25 -14.79
C THR A 118 0.67 -18.04 -14.42
N PRO A 119 1.60 -18.98 -14.73
CA PRO A 119 3.02 -18.81 -14.44
C PRO A 119 3.63 -17.49 -14.94
N ALA A 120 3.07 -16.95 -16.03
CA ALA A 120 3.45 -15.67 -16.63
C ALA A 120 2.75 -14.43 -16.03
N HIS A 121 1.59 -14.60 -15.39
CA HIS A 121 0.74 -13.48 -14.96
C HIS A 121 0.47 -13.52 -13.45
N ALA A 122 1.11 -12.60 -12.73
CA ALA A 122 0.86 -12.35 -11.31
C ALA A 122 -0.26 -11.32 -11.13
N LEU A 123 -1.32 -11.69 -10.43
CA LEU A 123 -2.48 -10.86 -10.15
C LEU A 123 -2.09 -9.61 -9.37
N LYS A 124 -2.53 -8.45 -9.85
CA LYS A 124 -2.38 -7.18 -9.15
C LYS A 124 -3.75 -6.67 -8.71
N ILE A 125 -3.89 -6.42 -7.42
CA ILE A 125 -5.13 -5.98 -6.78
C ILE A 125 -4.90 -4.60 -6.17
N ASN A 126 -5.74 -3.65 -6.55
CA ASN A 126 -5.81 -2.30 -5.99
C ASN A 126 -7.23 -1.97 -5.56
N TYR A 127 -7.43 -0.94 -4.75
CA TYR A 127 -8.78 -0.44 -4.51
C TYR A 127 -9.28 0.28 -5.76
N ALA A 128 -10.55 0.06 -6.11
CA ALA A 128 -11.17 0.81 -7.19
C ALA A 128 -11.33 2.27 -6.76
N LYS A 129 -11.19 3.18 -7.73
CA LYS A 129 -11.50 4.59 -7.49
C LYS A 129 -13.02 4.76 -7.40
N LYS A 130 -13.43 5.58 -6.44
CA LYS A 130 -14.83 5.98 -6.28
C LYS A 130 -15.20 7.04 -7.31
#